data_AF-A0A661FFV3-F1
#
_entry.id   AF-A0A661FFV3-F1
#
_cell.length_a   1.000
_cell.length_b   1.000
_cell.length_c   1.000
_cell.angle_alpha   90.00
_cell.angle_beta   90.00
_cell.angle_gamma   90.00
#
_symmetry.space_group_name_H-M   'P 1'
#
loop_
_entity.id
_entity.type
_entity.pdbx_description
1 polymer ?
#
loop_
_entity_poly.entity_id
_entity_poly.type
_entity_poly.pdbx_seq_one_letter_code
_entity_poly.pdbx_strand_id
1 'polypeptide(L)' 'MFKALLLQSGYKLSDPALEKPLARDLLFRRFTGLDISESVPDHSTFWRFRQTLETLCLMDGLLTEINRQHSDQG' A
#
# COMPACT_ATOMS: atom_id res chain seq x y z
N MET A 1 -2.71 -4.75 -0.03
CA MET A 1 -1.25 -4.44 -0.04
C MET A 1 -0.89 -3.25 -0.92
N PHE A 2 -1.33 -3.15 -2.18
CA PHE A 2 -0.93 -2.03 -3.05
C PHE A 2 -1.27 -0.64 -2.48
N LYS A 3 -2.45 -0.46 -1.87
CA LYS A 3 -2.82 0.77 -1.16
C LYS A 3 -1.85 1.16 -0.04
N ALA A 4 -1.24 0.17 0.63
CA ALA A 4 -0.23 0.44 1.65
C ALA A 4 1.06 0.99 1.03
N LEU A 5 1.45 0.52 -0.16
CA LEU A 5 2.56 1.12 -0.93
C LEU A 5 2.26 2.55 -1.40
N LEU A 6 1.00 2.87 -1.71
CA LEU A 6 0.60 4.25 -2.03
C LEU A 6 0.77 5.17 -0.81
N LEU A 7 0.33 4.73 0.37
CA LEU A 7 0.59 5.45 1.62
C LEU A 7 2.09 5.59 1.88
N GLN A 8 2.84 4.52 1.64
CA GLN A 8 4.29 4.55 1.78
C GLN A 8 4.94 5.61 0.88
N SER A 9 4.56 5.68 -0.39
CA SER A 9 5.06 6.66 -1.36
C SER A 9 4.62 8.09 -1.01
N GLY A 10 3.32 8.28 -0.73
CA GLY A 10 2.75 9.59 -0.43
C GLY A 10 3.28 10.22 0.86
N TYR A 11 3.51 9.41 1.90
CA TYR A 11 4.07 9.86 3.18
C TYR A 11 5.59 9.66 3.29
N LYS A 12 6.26 9.19 2.22
CA LYS A 12 7.71 8.89 2.18
C LYS A 12 8.19 7.99 3.32
N LEU A 13 7.42 6.93 3.61
CA LEU A 13 7.72 5.98 4.67
C LEU A 13 8.63 4.85 4.17
N SER A 14 9.45 4.28 5.06
CA SER A 14 10.13 3.00 4.82
C SER A 14 9.19 1.83 5.15
N ASP A 15 9.53 0.61 4.71
CA ASP A 15 8.71 -0.59 4.98
C ASP A 15 8.46 -0.79 6.50
N PRO A 16 9.47 -0.65 7.39
CA PRO A 16 9.24 -0.72 8.84
C PRO A 16 8.48 0.49 9.41
N ALA A 17 8.62 1.67 8.81
CA ALA A 17 7.95 2.87 9.27
C ALA A 17 6.44 2.83 8.97
N LEU A 18 6.01 2.04 7.99
CA LEU A 18 4.61 1.86 7.61
C LEU A 18 3.81 1.00 8.60
N GLU A 19 4.48 0.09 9.33
CA GLU A 19 3.83 -0.80 10.29
C GLU A 19 3.13 -0.03 11.43
N LYS A 20 3.80 0.99 11.98
CA LYS A 20 3.28 1.73 13.14
C LYS A 20 1.98 2.50 12.83
N PRO A 21 1.89 3.26 11.71
CA PRO A 21 0.64 3.87 11.29
C PRO A 21 -0.46 2.84 10.99
N LEU A 22 -0.15 1.74 10.31
CA LEU A 22 -1.16 0.71 10.05
C LEU A 22 -1.68 0.06 11.33
N ALA A 23 -0.86 -0.03 12.38
CA ALA A 23 -1.29 -0.59 13.66
C ALA A 23 -2.19 0.36 14.45
N ARG A 24 -1.95 1.68 14.38
CA ARG A 24 -2.53 2.68 15.29
C ARG A 24 -3.52 3.64 14.65
N ASP A 25 -3.41 3.90 13.36
CA ASP A 25 -4.20 4.90 12.66
C ASP A 25 -5.36 4.24 11.90
N LEU A 26 -6.59 4.55 12.34
CA LEU A 26 -7.81 4.02 11.74
C LEU A 26 -8.02 4.50 10.31
N LEU A 27 -7.51 5.67 9.93
CA LEU A 27 -7.59 6.15 8.55
C LEU A 27 -6.69 5.32 7.64
N PHE A 28 -5.49 4.98 8.10
CA PHE A 28 -4.57 4.10 7.37
C PHE A 28 -5.17 2.70 7.19
N ARG A 29 -5.75 2.13 8.26
CA ARG A 29 -6.47 0.85 8.18
C ARG A 29 -7.66 0.91 7.22
N ARG A 30 -8.52 1.92 7.36
CA ARG A 30 -9.69 2.12 6.49
C ARG A 30 -9.28 2.28 5.02
N PHE A 31 -8.23 3.05 4.74
CA PHE A 31 -7.74 3.23 3.38
C PHE A 31 -7.21 1.91 2.80
N THR A 32 -6.39 1.19 3.56
CA THR A 32 -5.82 -0.09 3.13
C THR A 32 -6.82 -1.23 3.11
N GLY A 33 -8.00 -1.05 3.71
CA GLY A 33 -9.04 -2.07 3.84
C GLY A 33 -8.73 -3.13 4.88
N LEU A 34 -7.82 -2.85 5.82
CA LEU A 34 -7.53 -3.74 6.94
C LEU A 34 -8.61 -3.59 8.00
N ASP A 35 -9.15 -4.71 8.47
CA ASP A 35 -10.05 -4.70 9.62
C ASP A 35 -9.29 -4.30 10.89
N ILE A 36 -10.01 -3.82 11.91
CA ILE A 36 -9.42 -3.48 13.21
C ILE A 36 -8.90 -4.73 13.93
N SER A 37 -9.55 -5.88 13.72
CA SER A 37 -9.17 -7.17 14.31
C SER A 37 -8.03 -7.87 13.57
N GLU A 38 -7.72 -7.45 12.34
CA GLU A 38 -6.66 -8.05 11.54
C GLU A 38 -5.26 -7.60 11.98
N SER A 39 -4.31 -8.52 11.88
CA SER A 39 -2.89 -8.23 12.09
C SER A 39 -2.35 -7.37 10.95
N VAL A 40 -1.51 -6.40 11.32
CA VAL A 40 -0.78 -5.60 10.34
C VAL A 40 0.32 -6.45 9.71
N PRO A 41 0.52 -6.38 8.38
CA PRO A 41 1.65 -7.01 7.72
C PRO A 41 2.96 -6.42 8.22
N ASP A 42 3.98 -7.26 8.43
CA ASP A 42 5.32 -6.80 8.75
C ASP A 42 6.05 -6.24 7.52
N HIS A 43 7.22 -5.63 7.75
CA HIS A 43 8.07 -5.08 6.69
C HIS A 43 8.44 -6.14 5.64
N SER A 44 8.55 -7.41 6.04
CA SER A 44 8.96 -8.50 5.16
C SER A 44 7.86 -8.81 4.14
N THR A 45 6.61 -8.65 4.55
CA THR A 45 5.44 -8.82 3.71
C THR A 45 5.34 -7.71 2.66
N PHE A 46 5.59 -6.45 3.05
CA PHE A 46 5.65 -5.33 2.10
C PHE A 46 6.78 -5.49 1.08
N TRP A 47 7.95 -5.91 1.55
CA TRP A 47 9.11 -6.15 0.68
C TRP A 47 8.84 -7.27 -0.34
N ARG A 48 8.32 -8.43 0.10
CA ARG A 48 7.95 -9.55 -0.80
C ARG A 48 6.90 -9.14 -1.83
N PHE A 49 5.92 -8.34 -1.40
CA PHE A 49 4.89 -7.83 -2.30
C PHE A 49 5.50 -6.91 -3.37
N ARG A 50 6.38 -5.98 -3.00
CA ARG A 50 7.09 -5.12 -3.96
C ARG A 50 7.94 -5.94 -4.92
N GLN A 51 8.72 -6.89 -4.41
CA GLN A 51 9.55 -7.77 -5.25
C GLN A 51 8.71 -8.56 -6.26
N THR A 52 7.52 -9.02 -5.85
CA THR A 52 6.58 -9.70 -6.75
C THR A 52 6.10 -8.77 -7.88
N LEU A 53 5.75 -7.52 -7.55
CA LEU A 53 5.33 -6.53 -8.55
C LEU A 53 6.46 -6.17 -9.53
N GLU A 54 7.69 -6.03 -9.02
CA GLU A 54 8.88 -5.77 -9.85
C GLU A 54 9.18 -6.96 -10.78
N THR A 55 9.16 -8.18 -10.25
CA THR A 55 9.42 -9.41 -11.03
C THR A 55 8.42 -9.59 -12.16
N LEU A 56 7.16 -9.20 -11.92
CA LEU A 56 6.08 -9.31 -12.91
C LEU A 56 5.94 -8.05 -13.79
N CYS A 57 6.78 -7.03 -13.61
CA CYS A 57 6.68 -5.73 -14.29
C CYS A 57 5.29 -5.09 -14.19
N LEU A 58 4.59 -5.27 -13.07
CA LEU A 58 3.20 -4.84 -12.89
C LEU A 58 3.08 -3.41 -12.34
N MET A 59 4.18 -2.81 -11.89
CA MET A 59 4.14 -1.51 -11.23
C MET A 59 3.52 -0.43 -12.12
N ASP A 60 4.01 -0.30 -13.35
CA ASP A 60 3.52 0.72 -14.29
C ASP A 60 2.06 0.49 -14.69
N GLY A 61 1.68 -0.77 -14.91
CA GLY A 61 0.30 -1.12 -15.25
C GLY A 61 -0.68 -0.77 -14.12
N LEU A 62 -0.31 -1.06 -12.87
CA LEU A 62 -1.11 -0.74 -11.70
C LEU A 62 -1.21 0.76 -11.46
N LEU A 63 -0.11 1.52 -11.61
CA LEU A 63 -0.12 2.97 -11.49
C LEU A 63 -0.95 3.64 -12.58
N THR A 64 -0.85 3.14 -13.82
CA THR A 64 -1.67 3.62 -14.94
C THR A 64 -3.14 3.40 -14.67
N GLU A 65 -3.52 2.22 -14.19
CA GLU A 65 -4.92 1.90 -13.87
C GLU A 65 -5.45 2.76 -12.72
N ILE A 66 -4.65 3.01 -11.68
CA ILE A 66 -5.02 3.95 -10.61
C ILE A 66 -5.27 5.35 -11.17
N ASN A 67 -4.34 5.87 -11.98
CA ASN A 67 -4.49 7.21 -12.56
C ASN A 67 -5.70 7.31 -13.48
N ARG A 68 -6.03 6.24 -14.22
CA ARG A 68 -7.25 6.14 -15.02
C ARG A 68 -8.50 6.25 -14.14
N GLN A 69 -8.57 5.47 -13.06
CA GLN A 69 -9.70 5.54 -12.11
C GLN A 69 -9.86 6.91 -11.46
N HIS A 70 -8.76 7.58 -11.12
CA HIS A 70 -8.80 8.94 -10.59
C HIS A 70 -9.24 9.97 -11.62
N SER A 71 -8.87 9.80 -12.89
CA SER A 71 -9.27 10.69 -13.98
C SER A 71 -10.75 10.54 -14.33
N ASP A 72 -11.31 9.34 -14.23
CA ASP A 72 -12.73 9.07 -14.48
C ASP A 72 -13.67 9.58 -13.35
N GLN A 73 -13.12 9.90 -12.18
CA GLN A 73 -13.86 10.42 -11.02
C GLN A 73 -13.76 11.95 -10.84
N GLY A 74 -13.06 12.65 -11.74
CA GLY A 74 -12.97 14.12 -11.79
C GLY A 74 -13.98 14.74 -12.73
#